data_AF-A0A7Y5XR16-F1
#
_entry.id   AF-A0A7Y5XR16-F1
#
_cell.length_a   1.000
_cell.length_b   1.000
_cell.length_c   1.000
_cell.angle_alpha   90.00
_cell.angle_beta   90.00
_cell.angle_gamma   90.00
#
_symmetry.space_group_name_H-M   'P 1'
#
loop_
_entity.id
_entity.type
_entity.pdbx_description
1 polymer ?
#
loop_
_entity_poly.entity_id
_entity_poly.type
_entity_poly.pdbx_seq_one_letter_code
_entity_poly.pdbx_strand_id
1 'polypeptide(L)'
;MVTLDSYLDTELRVSLRESRTGWKIHACIYAVTMVLLIGLNILLVMATSSDFFWFPFPLFGWGIGLTFHYLFGVRWAEREIRKRQTKIKQLAEITTTD
;
A
#
# COMPACT_ATOMS: atom_id res chain seq x y z
N MET A 1 -16.28 -28.33 12.59
CA MET A 1 -16.97 -27.04 12.80
C MET A 1 -15.90 -25.97 12.76
N VAL A 2 -16.04 -24.94 11.93
CA VAL A 2 -15.08 -23.81 11.89
C VAL A 2 -15.27 -23.00 13.16
N THR A 3 -14.21 -22.77 13.93
CA THR A 3 -14.27 -21.93 15.14
C THR A 3 -14.01 -20.48 14.77
N LEU A 4 -14.52 -19.53 15.58
CA LEU A 4 -14.31 -18.10 15.35
C LEU A 4 -12.82 -17.75 15.26
N ASP A 5 -12.00 -18.33 16.13
CA ASP A 5 -10.56 -18.04 16.14
C ASP A 5 -9.84 -18.64 14.93
N SER A 6 -10.23 -19.82 14.43
CA SER A 6 -9.65 -20.36 13.19
C SER A 6 -10.05 -19.52 11.96
N TYR A 7 -11.27 -18.98 11.96
CA TYR A 7 -11.74 -18.07 10.92
C TYR A 7 -10.93 -16.77 10.90
N LEU A 8 -10.74 -16.13 12.06
CA LEU A 8 -10.04 -14.85 12.15
C LEU A 8 -8.53 -14.96 11.87
N ASP A 9 -7.89 -16.08 12.26
CA ASP A 9 -6.50 -16.33 11.85
C ASP A 9 -6.39 -16.46 10.32
N THR A 10 -7.36 -17.14 9.69
CA THR A 10 -7.40 -17.31 8.24
C THR A 10 -7.65 -15.97 7.53
N GLU A 11 -8.61 -15.18 7.98
CA GLU A 11 -8.91 -13.85 7.43
C GLU A 11 -7.69 -12.93 7.52
N LEU A 12 -7.02 -12.89 8.68
CA LEU A 12 -5.81 -12.09 8.86
C LEU A 12 -4.72 -12.47 7.85
N ARG A 13 -4.46 -13.77 7.67
CA ARG A 13 -3.44 -14.26 6.72
C ARG A 13 -3.77 -13.87 5.28
N VAL A 14 -5.03 -14.00 4.88
CA VAL A 14 -5.49 -13.66 3.53
C VAL A 14 -5.36 -12.14 3.32
N SER A 15 -5.91 -11.33 4.21
CA SER A 15 -5.88 -9.86 4.11
C SER A 15 -4.45 -9.29 4.15
N LEU A 16 -3.54 -9.88 4.94
CA LEU A 16 -2.12 -9.51 4.92
C LEU A 16 -1.47 -9.82 3.57
N ARG A 17 -1.81 -10.97 2.95
CA ARG A 17 -1.28 -11.34 1.64
C ARG A 17 -1.77 -10.39 0.56
N GLU A 18 -3.05 -10.03 0.59
CA GLU A 18 -3.64 -9.04 -0.33
C GLU A 18 -3.01 -7.66 -0.16
N SER A 19 -2.85 -7.19 1.08
CA SER A 19 -2.22 -5.90 1.38
C SER A 19 -0.77 -5.84 0.88
N ARG A 20 0.01 -6.92 1.05
CA ARG A 20 1.37 -7.04 0.51
C ARG A 20 1.39 -7.04 -1.02
N THR A 21 0.44 -7.71 -1.66
CA THR A 21 0.31 -7.68 -3.14
C THR A 21 -0.03 -6.28 -3.63
N GLY A 22 -0.97 -5.59 -2.97
CA GLY A 22 -1.31 -4.20 -3.27
C GLY A 22 -0.09 -3.29 -3.19
N TRP A 23 0.70 -3.38 -2.11
CA TRP A 23 1.95 -2.62 -1.99
C TRP A 23 2.95 -2.94 -3.11
N LYS A 24 3.15 -4.21 -3.48
CA LYS A 24 4.06 -4.61 -4.57
C LYS A 24 3.66 -3.99 -5.91
N ILE A 25 2.37 -3.95 -6.21
CA ILE A 25 1.85 -3.33 -7.44
C ILE A 25 2.19 -1.84 -7.47
N HIS A 26 1.92 -1.11 -6.39
CA HIS A 26 2.23 0.32 -6.30
C HIS A 26 3.74 0.58 -6.40
N ALA A 27 4.56 -0.24 -5.74
CA ALA A 27 6.02 -0.14 -5.82
C ALA A 27 6.55 -0.41 -7.24
N CYS A 28 5.99 -1.41 -7.93
CA CYS A 28 6.36 -1.76 -9.30
C CYS A 28 6.00 -0.64 -10.27
N ILE A 29 4.75 -0.17 -10.24
CA ILE A 29 4.29 0.94 -11.10
C ILE A 29 5.14 2.18 -10.84
N TYR A 30 5.37 2.54 -9.58
CA TYR A 30 6.23 3.65 -9.22
C TYR A 30 7.62 3.51 -9.82
N ALA A 31 8.28 2.36 -9.68
CA ALA A 31 9.62 2.13 -10.23
C ALA A 31 9.64 2.28 -11.76
N VAL A 32 8.70 1.65 -12.46
CA VAL A 32 8.59 1.74 -13.93
C VAL A 32 8.36 3.18 -14.37
N THR A 33 7.40 3.88 -13.74
CA THR A 33 7.10 5.27 -14.07
C THR A 33 8.27 6.20 -13.79
N MET A 34 9.02 6.01 -12.69
CA MET A 34 10.19 6.84 -12.40
C MET A 34 11.29 6.66 -13.44
N VAL A 35 11.58 5.41 -13.85
CA VAL A 35 12.56 5.15 -14.91
C VAL A 35 12.16 5.86 -16.21
N LEU A 36 10.88 5.78 -16.59
CA LEU A 36 10.37 6.44 -17.79
C LEU A 36 10.44 7.96 -17.72
N LEU A 37 10.03 8.58 -16.60
CA LEU A 37 10.03 10.04 -16.45
C LEU A 37 11.45 10.60 -16.37
N ILE A 38 12.38 9.91 -15.70
CA ILE A 38 13.79 10.29 -15.66
C ILE A 38 14.38 10.23 -17.07
N GLY A 39 14.18 9.12 -17.78
CA GLY A 39 14.66 8.96 -19.16
C GLY A 39 14.08 10.01 -20.10
N LEU A 40 12.77 10.27 -20.00
CA LEU A 40 12.08 11.30 -20.77
C LEU A 40 12.63 12.69 -20.50
N ASN A 41 12.85 13.06 -19.25
CA ASN A 41 13.35 14.38 -18.91
C ASN A 41 14.79 14.58 -19.39
N ILE A 42 15.66 13.57 -19.26
CA ILE A 42 17.03 13.61 -19.80
C ILE A 42 16.99 13.78 -21.33
N LEU A 43 16.18 12.98 -22.02
CA LEU A 43 16.02 13.07 -23.47
C LEU A 43 15.54 14.47 -23.90
N LEU A 44 14.58 15.05 -23.18
CA LEU A 44 14.06 16.39 -23.44
C LEU A 44 15.14 17.46 -23.27
N VAL A 45 15.89 17.42 -22.16
CA VAL A 45 17.01 18.34 -21.89
C VAL A 45 18.02 18.30 -23.03
N MET A 46 18.41 17.10 -23.47
CA MET A 46 19.34 16.92 -24.58
C MET A 46 18.78 17.43 -25.92
N ALA A 47 17.49 17.26 -26.18
CA ALA A 47 16.87 17.61 -27.47
C ALA A 47 16.48 19.09 -27.60
N THR A 48 16.24 19.80 -26.49
CA THR A 48 15.63 21.14 -26.50
C THR A 48 16.51 22.25 -25.92
N SER A 49 17.77 21.97 -25.60
CA SER A 49 18.68 22.92 -24.90
C SER A 49 18.07 23.48 -23.61
N SER A 50 17.17 22.71 -22.99
CA SER A 50 16.54 23.06 -21.72
C SER A 50 17.46 22.65 -20.59
N ASP A 51 17.68 23.54 -19.61
CA ASP A 51 18.57 23.27 -18.47
C ASP A 51 17.80 22.78 -17.22
N PHE A 52 16.53 22.40 -17.39
CA PHE A 52 15.65 22.10 -16.25
C PHE A 52 15.29 20.61 -16.12
N PHE A 53 15.74 20.02 -15.02
CA PHE A 53 15.37 18.67 -14.60
C PHE A 53 14.17 18.71 -13.64
N TRP A 54 12.99 18.36 -14.15
CA TRP A 54 11.74 18.32 -13.38
C TRP A 54 11.46 16.94 -12.75
N PHE A 55 12.17 15.87 -13.14
CA PHE A 55 11.95 14.53 -12.56
C PHE A 55 12.07 14.44 -11.02
N PRO A 56 12.84 15.29 -10.30
CA PRO A 56 12.87 15.23 -8.84
C PRO A 56 11.52 15.48 -8.18
N PHE A 57 10.64 16.30 -8.78
CA PHE A 57 9.32 16.60 -8.22
C PHE A 57 8.42 15.36 -8.09
N PRO A 58 8.14 14.58 -9.16
CA PRO A 58 7.37 13.35 -9.03
C PRO A 58 8.12 12.28 -8.24
N LEU A 59 9.46 12.23 -8.30
CA LEU A 59 10.25 11.28 -7.52
C LEU A 59 10.01 11.45 -6.02
N PHE A 60 10.21 12.65 -5.48
CA PHE A 60 10.01 12.87 -4.05
C PHE A 60 8.54 12.98 -3.68
N GLY A 61 7.74 13.70 -4.48
CA GLY A 61 6.31 13.91 -4.21
C GLY A 61 5.53 12.61 -4.18
N TRP A 62 5.69 11.75 -5.20
CA TRP A 62 4.99 10.46 -5.23
C TRP A 62 5.67 9.40 -4.36
N GLY A 63 6.98 9.51 -4.12
CA GLY A 63 7.70 8.65 -3.18
C GLY A 63 7.12 8.71 -1.76
N ILE A 64 6.62 9.88 -1.34
CA ILE A 64 5.87 10.03 -0.08
C ILE A 64 4.60 9.16 -0.10
N GLY A 65 3.84 9.20 -1.20
CA GLY A 65 2.65 8.35 -1.39
C GLY A 65 2.99 6.85 -1.31
N LEU A 66 4.08 6.43 -1.97
CA LEU A 66 4.56 5.05 -1.90
C LEU A 66 4.94 4.64 -0.46
N THR A 67 5.52 5.56 0.31
CA THR A 67 5.85 5.34 1.72
C THR A 67 4.58 5.06 2.53
N PHE A 68 3.50 5.82 2.29
CA PHE A 68 2.23 5.54 2.95
C PHE A 68 1.63 4.18 2.55
N HIS A 69 1.72 3.78 1.28
CA HIS A 69 1.30 2.44 0.87
C HIS A 69 2.08 1.34 1.61
N TYR A 70 3.37 1.52 1.85
CA TYR A 70 4.16 0.60 2.66
C TYR A 70 3.74 0.59 4.13
N LEU A 71 3.57 1.77 4.73
CA LEU A 71 3.20 1.89 6.13
C LEU A 71 1.85 1.24 6.41
N PHE A 72 0.81 1.59 5.65
CA PHE A 72 -0.53 1.06 5.86
C PHE A 72 -0.73 -0.36 5.30
N GLY A 73 -0.13 -0.67 4.14
CA GLY A 73 -0.31 -1.97 3.48
C GLY A 73 0.61 -3.08 3.99
N VAL A 74 1.69 -2.74 4.73
CA VAL A 74 2.65 -3.73 5.22
C VAL A 74 2.94 -3.55 6.70
N ARG A 75 3.48 -2.39 7.11
CA ARG A 75 3.99 -2.20 8.48
C ARG A 75 2.88 -2.17 9.53
N TRP A 76 1.73 -1.59 9.20
CA TRP A 76 0.60 -1.41 10.10
C TRP A 76 -0.61 -2.28 9.75
N ALA A 77 -0.55 -3.04 8.66
CA ALA A 77 -1.65 -3.86 8.18
C ALA A 77 -2.17 -4.84 9.25
N GLU A 78 -1.28 -5.55 9.93
CA GLU A 78 -1.68 -6.50 10.98
C GLU A 78 -2.41 -5.81 12.14
N ARG A 79 -1.86 -4.69 12.62
CA ARG A 79 -2.47 -3.91 13.71
C ARG A 79 -3.87 -3.44 13.32
N GLU A 80 -4.04 -2.97 12.09
CA GLU A 80 -5.31 -2.44 11.61
C GLU A 80 -6.36 -3.54 11.41
N ILE A 81 -5.97 -4.69 10.84
CA ILE A 81 -6.86 -5.84 10.68
C ILE A 81 -7.31 -6.36 12.05
N ARG A 82 -6.37 -6.58 12.99
CA ARG A 82 -6.72 -7.04 14.34
C ARG A 82 -7.65 -6.08 15.07
N LYS A 83 -7.43 -4.76 14.96
CA LYS A 83 -8.34 -3.75 15.51
C LYS A 83 -9.76 -3.87 14.93
N ARG A 84 -9.89 -4.13 13.63
CA ARG A 84 -11.20 -4.36 12.99
C ARG A 84 -11.84 -5.64 13.49
N GLN A 85 -11.09 -6.74 13.58
CA GLN A 85 -11.56 -8.01 14.11
C GLN A 85 -12.08 -7.88 15.55
N THR A 86 -11.37 -7.16 16.43
CA THR A 86 -11.82 -6.91 17.81
C THR A 86 -13.14 -6.16 17.86
N LYS A 87 -13.30 -5.10 17.05
CA LYS A 87 -14.56 -4.35 16.97
C LYS A 87 -15.72 -5.23 16.49
N ILE A 88 -15.47 -6.09 15.50
CA ILE A 88 -16.48 -7.02 14.98
C ILE A 88 -16.89 -8.04 16.05
N LYS A 89 -15.93 -8.61 16.79
CA LYS A 89 -16.23 -9.53 17.91
C LYS A 89 -17.15 -8.86 18.95
N GLN A 90 -16.79 -7.65 19.39
CA GLN A 90 -17.57 -6.90 20.37
C GLN A 90 -19.01 -6.63 19.89
N LEU A 91 -19.18 -6.22 18.63
CA LEU A 91 -20.50 -5.95 18.06
C LEU A 91 -21.34 -7.22 17.92
N ALA A 92 -20.72 -8.35 17.53
CA ALA A 92 -21.40 -9.63 17.44
C ALA A 92 -21.89 -10.12 18.80
N GLU A 93 -21.06 -10.00 19.84
CA GLU A 93 -21.41 -10.37 21.22
C GLU A 93 -22.62 -9.57 21.73
N ILE A 94 -22.62 -8.23 21.55
CA ILE A 94 -23.73 -7.35 21.93
C ILE A 94 -25.03 -7.77 21.21
N THR A 95 -24.96 -8.04 19.90
CA THR A 95 -26.15 -8.39 19.10
C THR A 95 -26.74 -9.75 19.50
N THR A 96 -25.94 -10.67 20.04
CA THR A 96 -26.41 -11.99 20.46
C THR A 96 -26.99 -12.04 21.87
N THR A 97 -26.81 -10.99 22.66
CA THR A 97 -27.34 -10.88 24.02
C THR A 97 -28.69 -10.17 24.12
N ASP A 98 -29.18 -9.61 23.01
CA ASP A 98 -30.50 -8.99 22.85
C ASP A 98 -31.51 -9.96 22.20
#